data_AF-A0A918MKX6-F1
#
_entry.id   AF-A0A918MKX6-F1
#
_cell.length_a   1.000
_cell.length_b   1.000
_cell.length_c   1.000
_cell.angle_alpha   90.00
_cell.angle_beta   90.00
_cell.angle_gamma   90.00
#
_symmetry.space_group_name_H-M   'P 1'
#
loop_
_entity.id
_entity.type
_entity.pdbx_description
1 polymer ?
#
loop_
_entity_poly.entity_id
_entity_poly.type
_entity_poly.pdbx_seq_one_letter_code
_entity_poly.pdbx_strand_id
1 'polypeptide(L)'
;MRYQRVKSFILLYITSLFLSAQNGNKDYTDNPGNNRGPNIIFIYVDDLGYGDLGSFWQNQISGDRKMVTPYLDAMANEGAMMTHHYTAALSVLLLELP
;
A
#
# COMPACT_ATOMS: atom_id res chain seq x y z
N MET A 1 -26.01 -49.94 22.38
CA MET A 1 -26.03 -49.09 21.15
C MET A 1 -26.73 -47.73 21.31
N ARG A 2 -27.82 -47.56 22.10
CA ARG A 2 -28.51 -46.26 22.29
C ARG A 2 -27.66 -45.18 23.01
N TYR A 3 -26.93 -45.56 24.07
CA TYR A 3 -26.11 -44.62 24.86
C TYR A 3 -24.96 -43.99 24.07
N GLN A 4 -24.36 -44.73 23.13
CA GLN A 4 -23.24 -44.25 22.32
C GLN A 4 -23.70 -43.18 21.31
N ARG A 5 -24.95 -43.29 20.81
CA ARG A 5 -25.58 -42.25 19.98
C ARG A 5 -25.91 -41.00 20.81
N VAL A 6 -26.46 -41.16 22.02
CA VAL A 6 -26.80 -40.03 22.91
C VAL A 6 -25.55 -39.28 23.38
N LYS A 7 -24.48 -39.99 23.74
CA LYS A 7 -23.17 -39.38 24.05
C LYS A 7 -22.62 -38.57 22.89
N SER A 8 -22.73 -39.11 21.67
CA SER A 8 -22.26 -38.41 20.46
C SER A 8 -23.05 -37.11 20.24
N PHE A 9 -24.38 -37.13 20.42
CA PHE A 9 -25.21 -35.93 20.27
C PHE A 9 -24.93 -34.87 21.35
N ILE A 10 -24.72 -35.28 22.60
CA ILE A 10 -24.38 -34.35 23.69
C ILE A 10 -23.01 -33.71 23.44
N LEU A 11 -22.02 -34.48 22.97
CA LEU A 11 -20.70 -33.96 22.64
C LEU A 11 -20.76 -32.93 21.49
N LEU A 12 -21.57 -33.20 20.46
CA LEU A 12 -21.77 -32.33 19.31
C LEU A 12 -22.50 -31.03 19.68
N TYR A 13 -23.41 -31.10 20.65
CA TYR A 13 -24.09 -29.91 21.17
C TYR A 13 -23.14 -29.02 22.00
N ILE A 14 -22.31 -29.61 22.86
CA ILE A 14 -21.34 -28.86 23.66
C ILE A 14 -20.28 -28.17 22.79
N THR A 15 -19.80 -28.84 21.73
CA THR A 15 -18.84 -28.22 20.80
C THR A 15 -19.45 -27.07 20.01
N SER A 16 -20.71 -27.19 19.58
CA SER A 16 -21.46 -26.09 18.94
C SER A 16 -21.64 -24.88 19.87
N LEU A 17 -21.93 -25.13 21.15
CA LEU A 17 -22.08 -24.10 22.16
C LEU A 17 -20.78 -23.34 22.42
N PHE A 18 -19.65 -24.05 22.46
CA PHE A 18 -18.31 -23.45 22.62
C PHE A 18 -17.89 -22.62 21.41
N LEU A 19 -18.31 -23.00 20.20
CA LEU A 19 -17.98 -22.27 18.97
C LEU A 19 -18.77 -20.95 18.87
N SER A 20 -20.00 -20.91 19.37
CA SER A 20 -20.81 -19.69 19.39
C SER A 20 -20.33 -18.67 20.44
N ALA A 21 -19.73 -19.14 21.54
CA ALA A 21 -19.20 -18.28 22.60
C ALA A 21 -17.92 -17.51 22.20
N GLN A 22 -17.23 -17.90 21.12
CA GLN A 22 -16.05 -17.19 20.61
C GLN A 22 -16.37 -16.01 19.68
N ASN A 23 -17.64 -15.84 19.26
CA ASN A 23 -18.07 -14.62 18.60
C ASN A 23 -18.27 -13.53 19.65
N GLY A 24 -17.17 -13.06 20.22
CA GLY A 24 -17.16 -11.80 20.96
C GLY A 24 -17.71 -10.72 20.04
N ASN A 25 -18.77 -10.04 20.48
CA ASN A 25 -19.17 -8.78 19.89
C ASN A 25 -17.92 -7.90 19.87
N LYS A 26 -17.40 -7.63 18.67
CA LYS A 26 -16.48 -6.52 18.48
C LYS A 26 -17.35 -5.30 18.74
N ASP A 27 -17.40 -4.89 19.99
CA ASP A 27 -17.94 -3.60 20.35
C ASP A 27 -17.08 -2.60 19.57
N TYR A 28 -17.63 -2.11 18.45
CA TYR A 28 -17.16 -0.91 17.77
C TYR A 28 -17.45 0.28 18.70
N THR A 29 -16.87 0.23 19.88
CA THR A 29 -16.55 1.44 20.63
C THR A 29 -15.54 2.13 19.73
N ASP A 30 -16.04 3.13 19.00
CA ASP A 30 -15.22 4.15 18.37
C ASP A 30 -14.44 4.82 19.51
N ASN A 31 -13.34 4.19 19.90
CA ASN A 31 -12.34 4.79 20.75
C ASN A 31 -11.45 5.57 19.77
N PRO A 32 -11.64 6.90 19.63
CA PRO A 32 -10.90 7.69 18.65
C PRO A 32 -9.38 7.71 18.94
N GLY A 33 -8.96 7.19 20.09
CA GLY A 33 -7.58 6.87 20.40
C GLY A 33 -7.20 5.45 19.99
N ASN A 34 -6.38 5.37 18.94
CA ASN A 34 -5.31 4.37 18.82
C ASN A 34 -5.49 3.13 17.91
N ASN A 35 -6.24 3.24 16.80
CA ASN A 35 -5.87 2.48 15.59
C ASN A 35 -6.36 3.13 14.29
N ARG A 36 -6.11 4.42 14.12
CA ARG A 36 -6.25 5.04 12.80
C ARG A 36 -5.06 4.54 11.97
N GLY A 37 -5.33 3.77 10.92
CA GLY A 37 -4.29 3.30 9.99
C GLY A 37 -3.46 4.46 9.45
N PRO A 38 -2.30 4.18 8.82
CA PRO A 38 -1.45 5.24 8.30
C PRO A 38 -2.20 6.10 7.29
N ASN A 39 -1.93 7.40 7.30
CA ASN A 39 -2.40 8.27 6.23
C ASN A 39 -1.56 7.99 4.97
N ILE A 40 -2.23 7.76 3.84
CA ILE A 40 -1.57 7.52 2.56
C ILE A 40 -1.82 8.74 1.67
N ILE A 41 -0.75 9.41 1.26
CA ILE A 41 -0.78 10.53 0.32
C ILE A 41 -0.12 10.06 -0.96
N PHE A 42 -0.86 10.14 -2.08
CA PHE A 42 -0.36 9.80 -3.40
C PHE A 42 -0.26 11.07 -4.25
N ILE A 43 0.94 11.36 -4.73
CA ILE A 43 1.23 12.53 -5.57
C ILE A 43 1.61 12.01 -6.95
N TYR A 44 0.84 12.40 -7.97
CA TYR A 44 1.14 12.13 -9.37
C TYR A 44 1.49 13.45 -10.07
N VAL A 45 2.42 13.38 -11.01
CA VAL A 45 2.98 14.54 -11.71
C VAL A 45 2.88 14.33 -13.21
N ASP A 46 2.60 15.41 -13.93
CA ASP A 46 2.52 15.41 -15.39
C ASP A 46 3.90 15.75 -15.98
N ASP A 47 4.28 15.10 -17.08
CA ASP A 47 5.51 15.33 -17.85
C ASP A 47 6.84 15.40 -17.06
N LEU A 48 6.91 14.89 -15.82
CA LEU A 48 8.16 14.85 -15.07
C LEU A 48 9.06 13.71 -15.57
N GLY A 49 10.19 14.06 -16.16
CA GLY A 49 11.18 13.10 -16.64
C GLY A 49 12.03 12.53 -15.52
N TYR A 50 12.54 11.30 -15.73
CA TYR A 50 13.44 10.63 -14.77
C TYR A 50 14.67 11.48 -14.41
N GLY A 51 15.23 12.22 -15.37
CA GLY A 51 16.41 13.05 -15.17
C GLY A 51 16.16 14.42 -14.54
N ASP A 52 14.90 14.84 -14.37
CA ASP A 52 14.57 16.20 -13.90
C ASP A 52 14.77 16.36 -12.39
N LEU A 53 14.82 15.25 -11.65
CA LEU A 53 15.01 15.25 -10.20
C LEU A 53 16.50 15.18 -9.84
N GLY A 54 16.85 15.92 -8.79
CA GLY A 54 18.19 15.94 -8.21
C GLY A 54 18.72 14.55 -7.90
N SER A 55 17.94 13.74 -7.17
CA SER A 55 18.32 12.38 -6.76
C SER A 55 18.53 11.36 -7.88
N PHE A 56 18.01 11.60 -9.10
CA PHE A 56 18.15 10.65 -10.21
C PHE A 56 19.23 11.03 -11.22
N TRP A 57 19.50 12.32 -11.44
CA TRP A 57 20.58 12.77 -12.34
C TRP A 57 21.01 14.21 -12.10
N GLN A 58 20.07 15.10 -11.79
CA GLN A 58 20.32 16.53 -11.92
C GLN A 58 21.40 17.06 -10.95
N ASN A 59 21.57 16.43 -9.79
CA ASN A 59 22.63 16.77 -8.84
C ASN A 59 24.04 16.37 -9.31
N GLN A 60 24.16 15.48 -10.29
CA GLN A 60 25.43 14.99 -10.85
C GLN A 60 25.96 15.89 -11.99
N ILE A 61 25.14 16.81 -12.50
CA ILE A 61 25.54 17.73 -13.57
C ILE A 61 26.55 18.75 -13.02
N SER A 62 27.72 18.84 -13.67
CA SER A 62 28.82 19.75 -13.28
C SER A 62 28.64 21.21 -13.74
N GLY A 63 27.53 21.51 -14.42
CA GLY A 63 27.16 22.86 -14.87
C GLY A 63 25.88 23.37 -14.19
N ASP A 64 25.19 24.31 -14.85
CA ASP A 64 23.97 24.90 -14.30
C ASP A 64 22.84 23.88 -14.20
N ARG A 65 22.42 23.57 -12.97
CA ARG A 65 21.26 22.73 -12.71
C ARG A 65 19.99 23.53 -13.03
N LYS A 66 19.29 23.13 -14.09
CA LYS A 66 18.02 23.74 -14.50
C LYS A 66 16.88 23.57 -13.48
N MET A 67 16.85 22.44 -12.77
CA MET A 67 15.83 22.09 -11.78
C MET A 67 16.54 21.75 -10.47
N VAL A 68 16.12 22.38 -9.37
CA VAL A 68 16.66 22.15 -8.02
C VAL A 68 15.51 21.70 -7.13
N THR A 69 15.59 20.47 -6.61
CA THR A 69 14.48 19.79 -5.95
C THR A 69 14.80 19.37 -4.51
N PRO A 70 15.21 20.30 -3.62
CA PRO A 70 15.84 19.96 -2.35
C PRO A 70 14.91 19.17 -1.41
N TYR A 71 13.61 19.43 -1.45
CA TYR A 71 12.63 18.71 -0.64
C TYR A 71 12.33 17.30 -1.17
N LEU A 72 12.33 17.11 -2.50
CA LEU A 72 12.19 15.77 -3.08
C LEU A 72 13.47 14.96 -2.85
N ASP A 73 14.63 15.61 -2.88
CA ASP A 73 15.92 14.99 -2.59
C ASP A 73 15.99 14.54 -1.11
N ALA A 74 15.51 15.36 -0.18
CA ALA A 74 15.38 14.98 1.22
C ALA A 74 14.44 13.78 1.40
N MET A 75 13.26 13.79 0.77
CA MET A 75 12.34 12.65 0.81
C MET A 75 12.94 11.37 0.22
N ALA A 76 13.74 11.49 -0.84
CA ALA A 76 14.45 10.37 -1.44
C ALA A 76 15.51 9.77 -0.51
N ASN A 77 16.20 10.61 0.28
CA ASN A 77 17.19 10.18 1.28
C ASN A 77 16.56 9.57 2.54
N GLU A 78 15.38 10.05 2.94
CA GLU A 78 14.66 9.55 4.12
C GLU A 78 13.78 8.33 3.80
N GLY A 79 13.43 8.15 2.53
CA GLY A 79 12.50 7.13 2.06
C GLY A 79 13.16 6.04 1.22
N ALA A 80 12.36 5.50 0.29
CA ALA A 80 12.80 4.51 -0.68
C ALA A 80 12.65 5.06 -2.11
N MET A 81 13.64 4.79 -2.95
CA MET A 81 13.64 5.17 -4.36
C MET A 81 13.42 3.94 -5.25
N MET A 82 12.55 4.08 -6.25
CA MET A 82 12.37 3.07 -7.30
C MET A 82 13.09 3.54 -8.58
N THR A 83 14.30 3.07 -8.81
CA THR A 83 15.13 3.49 -9.97
C THR A 83 14.73 2.86 -11.30
N HIS A 84 13.87 1.84 -11.27
CA HIS A 84 13.38 1.10 -12.44
C HIS A 84 11.85 0.99 -12.43
N HIS A 85 11.17 2.10 -12.16
CA HIS A 85 9.71 2.20 -12.24
C HIS A 85 9.30 2.61 -13.66
N TYR A 86 8.45 1.81 -14.31
CA TYR A 86 7.97 2.06 -15.66
C TYR A 86 6.47 2.35 -15.64
N THR A 87 6.05 3.33 -16.44
CA THR A 87 4.63 3.66 -16.60
C THR A 87 4.01 2.81 -17.71
N ALA A 88 2.71 2.54 -17.62
CA ALA A 88 1.97 1.96 -18.73
C ALA A 88 1.90 3.00 -19.87
N ALA A 89 2.61 2.74 -20.97
CA ALA A 89 2.78 3.72 -22.04
C ALA A 89 1.49 3.94 -22.85
N LEU A 90 1.08 5.20 -23.00
CA LEU A 90 0.32 5.65 -24.15
C LEU A 90 1.30 6.24 -25.16
N SER A 91 1.85 5.41 -26.04
CA SER A 91 2.57 5.93 -27.20
C SER A 91 1.54 6.42 -28.22
N VAL A 92 1.42 7.73 -28.41
CA VAL A 92 0.99 8.28 -29.70
C VAL A 92 2.14 8.00 -30.66
N LEU A 93 2.06 6.86 -31.35
CA LEU A 93 2.88 6.61 -32.53
C LEU A 93 2.27 7.43 -33.66
N LEU A 94 2.99 8.49 -34.03
CA LEU A 94 2.94 9.10 -35.35
C LEU A 94 3.03 7.99 -36.41
N LEU A 95 1.87 7.58 -36.95
CA LEU A 95 1.79 6.95 -38.26
C LEU A 95 1.73 8.04 -39.33
N GLU A 96 2.79 8.82 -39.42
CA GLU A 96 3.05 9.69 -40.56
C GLU A 96 4.51 9.47 -40.98
N LEU A 97 4.69 8.41 -41.75
CA LEU A 97 5.81 8.24 -42.67
C LEU A 97 5.21 7.85 -44.03
N PRO A 98 5.90 8.24 -45.11
CA PRO A 98 5.51 9.22 -46.14
C PRO A 98 4.21 8.95 -46.90
#